data_AF-A0ABD3E7X5-F1
#
_entry.id   AF-A0ABD3E7X5-F1
#
_cell.length_a   1.000
_cell.length_b   1.000
_cell.length_c   1.000
_cell.angle_alpha   90.00
_cell.angle_beta   90.00
_cell.angle_gamma   90.00
#
_symmetry.space_group_name_H-M   'P 1'
#
loop_
_entity.id
_entity.type
_entity.pdbx_description
1 polymer ?
#
loop_
_entity_poly.entity_id
_entity_poly.type
_entity_poly.pdbx_seq_one_letter_code
_entity_poly.pdbx_strand_id
1 'polypeptide(L)'
;MINTMGPASKGMFFNGAETISSSKLIRYNNKISNNSFIPCSRYTPKPPHAHVQDLHMDGTRDSKLLYRHHYMNEGSDMYSFFVLSPDKNGRCFSLEKKYCLPNHRFEKRSYPSRILGCFNGILCLEDIFESGNVVLWNPVTDELKSLPPSSIKPKADVSNAFFSSGFGFDARSGDYKVLRSVHHRYETYNGEYSESPHQYELYSLKNDSWRPILNPVDVMFTPLGLQTNVNGFCYMAFGSEVLSFDFADEVFSVFPLPPVTLVFFLCGIDGSTLHIIDYNALPMDIKRFDIWSWKSSEWRWSKVDSFVLEGVDRPLYLWGRDKCFLEGNNHELFLFDLTTRELKPMGIKDYPVGHPRSFLESKLVPFVESTVSIKEQSKVGELHTEVFER
;
A
#
# COMPACT_ATOMS: atom_id res chain seq x y z
N MET A 1 -16.47 -56.84 21.90
CA MET A 1 -16.81 -55.42 22.14
C MET A 1 -15.78 -54.57 21.44
N ILE A 2 -16.25 -53.56 20.73
CA ILE A 2 -15.61 -52.87 19.62
C ILE A 2 -14.56 -51.85 20.10
N ASN A 3 -13.41 -51.86 19.43
CA ASN A 3 -12.39 -50.81 19.41
C ASN A 3 -12.97 -49.51 18.84
N THR A 4 -12.69 -48.36 19.48
CA THR A 4 -12.58 -47.08 18.76
C THR A 4 -11.47 -46.22 19.36
N MET A 5 -10.35 -46.14 18.65
CA MET A 5 -9.41 -45.02 18.71
C MET A 5 -10.08 -43.81 18.05
N GLY A 6 -10.10 -42.65 18.71
CA GLY A 6 -10.41 -41.39 18.05
C GLY A 6 -9.22 -40.91 17.21
N PRO A 7 -9.39 -40.41 15.98
CA PRO A 7 -8.27 -39.94 15.19
C PRO A 7 -7.87 -38.51 15.59
N ALA A 8 -6.56 -38.33 15.67
CA ALA A 8 -5.85 -37.09 15.91
C ALA A 8 -6.23 -35.99 14.92
N SER A 9 -6.37 -34.76 15.43
CA SER A 9 -6.40 -33.53 14.64
C SER A 9 -5.10 -33.38 13.86
N LYS A 10 -5.13 -33.63 12.55
CA LYS A 10 -4.03 -33.28 11.65
C LYS A 10 -3.98 -31.77 11.48
N GLY A 11 -3.14 -31.11 12.28
CA GLY A 11 -2.59 -29.82 11.91
C GLY A 11 -1.70 -30.02 10.68
N MET A 12 -2.11 -29.49 9.53
CA MET A 12 -1.28 -29.49 8.33
C MET A 12 -0.27 -28.35 8.45
N PHE A 13 0.90 -28.66 9.03
CA PHE A 13 2.10 -27.87 8.86
C PHE A 13 2.54 -27.99 7.39
N PHE A 14 2.44 -26.90 6.63
CA PHE A 14 3.15 -26.80 5.35
C PHE A 14 4.62 -26.48 5.64
N ASN A 15 5.42 -27.52 5.88
CA ASN A 15 6.86 -27.45 5.69
C ASN A 15 7.15 -27.69 4.21
N GLY A 16 7.55 -26.64 3.50
CA GLY A 16 7.93 -26.71 2.09
C GLY A 16 8.12 -25.33 1.50
N ALA A 17 9.31 -24.76 1.69
CA ALA A 17 9.75 -23.58 0.96
C ALA A 17 10.00 -23.97 -0.51
N GLU A 18 8.96 -23.94 -1.33
CA GLU A 18 9.09 -23.83 -2.78
C GLU A 18 8.78 -22.39 -3.18
N THR A 19 9.79 -21.70 -3.72
CA THR A 19 9.63 -20.44 -4.46
C THR A 19 8.55 -20.63 -5.52
N ILE A 20 7.42 -19.92 -5.36
CA ILE A 20 6.32 -19.95 -6.33
C ILE A 20 6.80 -19.23 -7.60
N SER A 21 6.99 -19.98 -8.68
CA SER A 21 7.34 -19.42 -9.98
C SER A 21 6.25 -18.46 -10.50
N SER A 22 6.66 -17.44 -11.23
CA SER A 22 5.77 -16.48 -11.93
C SER A 22 4.63 -17.14 -12.71
N SER A 23 4.87 -18.34 -13.26
CA SER A 23 3.88 -19.17 -13.96
C SER A 23 2.72 -19.68 -13.09
N LYS A 24 2.93 -19.91 -11.78
CA LYS A 24 1.85 -20.30 -10.83
C LYS A 24 1.00 -19.09 -10.45
N LEU A 25 1.57 -17.89 -10.33
CA LEU A 25 0.84 -16.64 -10.11
C LEU A 25 -0.09 -16.30 -11.30
N ILE A 26 0.41 -16.50 -12.53
CA ILE A 26 -0.36 -16.33 -13.77
C ILE A 26 -1.59 -17.26 -13.82
N ARG A 27 -1.45 -18.52 -13.38
CA ARG A 27 -2.57 -19.47 -13.33
C ARG A 27 -3.63 -19.11 -12.27
N TYR A 28 -3.25 -18.52 -11.15
CA TYR A 28 -4.20 -18.03 -10.14
C TYR A 28 -5.02 -16.86 -10.69
N ASN A 29 -4.38 -15.92 -11.38
CA ASN A 29 -5.02 -14.73 -11.94
C ASN A 29 -5.92 -15.04 -13.15
N ASN A 30 -5.57 -16.04 -13.98
CA ASN A 30 -6.42 -16.49 -15.10
C ASN A 30 -7.74 -17.14 -14.67
N LYS A 31 -7.88 -17.57 -13.39
CA LYS A 31 -9.17 -18.02 -12.86
C LYS A 31 -10.08 -16.85 -12.47
N ILE A 32 -9.51 -15.69 -12.10
CA ILE A 32 -10.26 -14.48 -11.72
C ILE A 32 -10.82 -13.77 -12.97
N SER A 33 -10.12 -13.84 -14.10
CA SER A 33 -10.52 -13.19 -15.36
C SER A 33 -11.75 -13.80 -16.05
N ASN A 34 -12.25 -14.96 -15.60
CA ASN A 34 -13.40 -15.63 -16.23
C ASN A 34 -14.76 -15.20 -15.65
N ASN A 35 -14.80 -14.33 -14.63
CA ASN A 35 -16.04 -13.70 -14.21
C ASN A 35 -16.32 -12.49 -15.11
N SER A 36 -17.50 -12.47 -15.72
CA SER A 36 -17.95 -11.39 -16.59
C SER A 36 -18.12 -10.10 -15.78
N PHE A 37 -17.22 -9.14 -15.98
CA PHE A 37 -17.26 -7.84 -15.32
C PHE A 37 -18.29 -6.93 -16.02
N ILE A 38 -19.24 -6.39 -15.24
CA ILE A 38 -20.19 -5.38 -15.71
C ILE A 38 -19.47 -4.02 -15.68
N PRO A 39 -19.36 -3.28 -16.80
CA PRO A 39 -18.74 -1.96 -16.80
C PRO A 39 -19.54 -1.01 -15.90
N CYS A 40 -18.86 -0.27 -15.01
CA CYS A 40 -19.49 0.71 -14.14
C CYS A 40 -19.82 1.98 -14.93
N SER A 41 -20.92 1.97 -15.71
CA SER A 41 -21.33 3.05 -16.61
C SER A 41 -21.95 4.28 -15.92
N ARG A 42 -21.89 4.39 -14.59
CA ARG A 42 -22.67 5.38 -13.81
C ARG A 42 -21.89 6.54 -13.20
N TYR A 43 -20.60 6.66 -13.43
CA TYR A 43 -19.81 7.75 -12.83
C TYR A 43 -19.10 8.57 -13.89
N THR A 44 -19.56 9.81 -14.06
CA THR A 44 -18.76 10.85 -14.69
C THR A 44 -17.69 11.27 -13.70
N PRO A 45 -16.40 11.08 -14.02
CA PRO A 45 -15.33 11.57 -13.19
C PRO A 45 -15.47 13.08 -13.05
N LYS A 46 -15.48 13.59 -11.83
CA LYS A 46 -15.18 15.01 -11.64
C LYS A 46 -13.66 15.15 -11.69
N PRO A 47 -13.10 16.05 -12.52
CA PRO A 47 -11.69 16.37 -12.40
C PRO A 47 -11.46 16.75 -10.93
N PRO A 48 -10.42 16.21 -10.28
CA PRO A 48 -10.10 16.62 -8.92
C PRO A 48 -9.96 18.14 -8.92
N HIS A 49 -10.91 18.84 -8.29
CA HIS A 49 -10.70 20.24 -7.97
C HIS A 49 -9.58 20.23 -6.94
N ALA A 50 -8.42 20.74 -7.31
CA ALA A 50 -7.32 20.86 -6.38
C ALA A 50 -7.82 21.64 -5.16
N HIS A 51 -7.97 20.96 -4.03
CA HIS A 51 -8.04 21.63 -2.75
C HIS A 51 -6.72 22.38 -2.62
N VAL A 52 -6.81 23.62 -2.12
CA VAL A 52 -5.71 24.58 -1.92
C VAL A 52 -4.39 23.85 -1.65
N GLN A 53 -3.38 24.12 -2.50
CA GLN A 53 -1.98 23.78 -2.26
C GLN A 53 -1.63 24.27 -0.86
N ASP A 54 -1.60 23.37 0.11
CA ASP A 54 -0.88 23.53 1.37
C ASP A 54 -1.11 22.27 2.18
N LEU A 55 -0.38 21.21 1.81
CA LEU A 55 0.18 20.23 2.73
C LEU A 55 1.37 19.58 2.04
N HIS A 56 2.46 19.48 2.78
CA HIS A 56 3.73 18.85 2.45
C HIS A 56 3.58 17.37 2.06
N MET A 57 2.96 17.10 0.92
CA MET A 57 3.34 15.97 0.07
C MET A 57 4.63 16.40 -0.62
N ASP A 58 5.70 16.49 0.17
CA ASP A 58 7.02 16.91 -0.29
C ASP A 58 7.54 15.84 -1.26
N GLY A 59 7.22 16.06 -2.53
CA GLY A 59 7.90 15.48 -3.69
C GLY A 59 8.69 16.55 -4.43
N THR A 60 9.13 17.62 -3.74
CA THR A 60 10.10 18.56 -4.29
C THR A 60 11.46 17.87 -4.44
N ARG A 61 12.36 18.43 -5.26
CA ARG A 61 13.72 17.88 -5.46
C ARG A 61 14.61 17.86 -4.20
N ASP A 62 14.13 18.35 -3.06
CA ASP A 62 14.82 18.30 -1.78
C ASP A 62 14.19 17.27 -0.81
N SER A 63 13.17 16.55 -1.27
CA SER A 63 12.38 15.67 -0.41
C SER A 63 13.11 14.39 -0.09
N LYS A 64 13.18 14.09 1.21
CA LYS A 64 13.73 12.83 1.71
C LYS A 64 12.73 11.71 1.46
N LEU A 65 13.24 10.49 1.38
CA LEU A 65 12.44 9.29 1.29
C LEU A 65 12.65 8.42 2.52
N LEU A 66 11.60 7.75 2.96
CA LEU A 66 11.71 6.70 3.96
C LEU A 66 11.63 5.35 3.27
N TYR A 67 12.70 4.57 3.38
CA TYR A 67 12.80 3.21 2.90
C TYR A 67 12.50 2.25 4.04
N ARG A 68 11.49 1.40 3.88
CA ARG A 68 11.25 0.31 4.80
C ARG A 68 12.16 -0.87 4.48
N HIS A 69 12.99 -1.23 5.45
CA HIS A 69 13.97 -2.29 5.34
C HIS A 69 13.68 -3.41 6.34
N HIS A 70 13.59 -4.63 5.84
CA HIS A 70 13.40 -5.85 6.59
C HIS A 70 14.74 -6.61 6.74
N TYR A 71 15.00 -7.08 7.96
CA TYR A 71 16.18 -7.88 8.23
C TYR A 71 15.90 -8.89 9.33
N MET A 72 16.62 -10.01 9.29
CA MET A 72 16.57 -11.04 10.33
C MET A 72 17.59 -10.74 11.42
N ASN A 73 17.16 -10.75 12.69
CA ASN A 73 18.06 -10.70 13.84
C ASN A 73 17.72 -11.82 14.83
N GLU A 74 18.69 -12.68 15.14
CA GLU A 74 18.52 -13.81 16.08
C GLU A 74 17.27 -14.69 15.82
N GLY A 75 16.87 -14.82 14.54
CA GLY A 75 15.69 -15.60 14.15
C GLY A 75 14.35 -14.86 14.31
N SER A 76 14.38 -13.56 14.61
CA SER A 76 13.20 -12.69 14.65
C SER A 76 13.19 -11.73 13.46
N ASP A 77 12.03 -11.58 12.82
CA ASP A 77 11.80 -10.55 11.80
C ASP A 77 11.91 -9.16 12.44
N MET A 78 12.72 -8.29 11.87
CA MET A 78 12.93 -6.92 12.35
C MET A 78 12.75 -5.93 11.21
N TYR A 79 12.18 -4.77 11.54
CA TYR A 79 11.91 -3.71 10.58
C TYR A 79 12.65 -2.44 10.99
N SER A 80 13.38 -1.89 10.03
CA SER A 80 14.04 -0.58 10.13
C SER A 80 13.49 0.35 9.07
N PHE A 81 13.54 1.64 9.36
CA PHE A 81 13.11 2.68 8.43
C PHE A 81 14.28 3.62 8.20
N PHE A 82 14.81 3.57 6.99
CA PHE A 82 15.99 4.33 6.58
C PHE A 82 15.57 5.61 5.88
N VAL A 83 16.08 6.74 6.34
CA VAL A 83 15.91 8.03 5.66
C VAL A 83 16.97 8.15 4.59
N LEU A 84 16.53 8.22 3.33
CA LEU A 84 17.36 8.50 2.17
C LEU A 84 17.22 9.98 1.81
N SER A 85 18.37 10.67 1.78
CA SER A 85 18.41 12.10 1.51
C SER A 85 19.10 12.37 0.18
N PRO A 86 18.49 13.17 -0.71
CA PRO A 86 19.12 13.58 -1.95
C PRO A 86 20.31 14.51 -1.69
N ASP A 87 21.31 14.48 -2.56
CA ASP A 87 22.30 15.55 -2.63
C ASP A 87 21.64 16.86 -3.13
N LYS A 88 22.38 17.98 -3.06
CA LYS A 88 21.88 19.30 -3.48
C LYS A 88 21.35 19.38 -4.92
N ASN A 89 21.70 18.40 -5.76
CA ASN A 89 21.31 18.35 -7.16
C ASN A 89 20.32 17.22 -7.48
N GLY A 90 19.88 16.44 -6.48
CA GLY A 90 19.04 15.26 -6.68
C GLY A 90 19.69 14.13 -7.48
N ARG A 91 21.02 14.10 -7.58
CA ARG A 91 21.73 13.13 -8.42
C ARG A 91 22.01 11.82 -7.69
N CYS A 92 22.43 11.94 -6.44
CA CYS A 92 22.76 10.83 -5.57
C CYS A 92 21.91 10.88 -4.29
N PHE A 93 21.79 9.73 -3.64
CA PHE A 93 21.13 9.60 -2.35
C PHE A 93 22.10 9.02 -1.33
N SER A 94 21.98 9.47 -0.09
CA SER A 94 22.76 8.96 1.03
C SER A 94 21.84 8.55 2.16
N LEU A 95 22.27 7.56 2.93
CA LEU A 95 21.60 7.16 4.15
C LEU A 95 21.89 8.20 5.24
N GLU A 96 20.85 8.90 5.69
CA GLU A 96 20.99 9.93 6.72
C GLU A 96 20.72 9.39 8.12
N LYS A 97 19.62 8.65 8.28
CA LYS A 97 19.11 8.27 9.59
C LYS A 97 18.40 6.91 9.53
N LYS A 98 18.41 6.22 10.67
CA LYS A 98 17.70 4.96 10.89
C LYS A 98 16.71 5.15 12.04
N TYR A 99 15.45 4.80 11.79
CA TYR A 99 14.44 4.62 12.81
C TYR A 99 14.14 3.14 13.00
N CYS A 100 13.88 2.75 14.24
CA CYS A 100 13.41 1.41 14.58
C CYS A 100 12.00 1.57 15.11
N LEU A 101 11.06 0.77 14.60
CA LEU A 101 9.73 0.71 15.18
C LEU A 101 9.87 0.24 16.64
N PRO A 102 9.29 0.93 17.63
CA PRO A 102 9.36 0.47 19.01
C PRO A 102 8.88 -0.96 19.14
N ASN A 103 9.53 -1.74 20.02
CA ASN A 103 9.06 -3.05 20.45
C ASN A 103 7.82 -2.90 21.36
N HIS A 104 6.82 -2.14 20.95
CA HIS A 104 5.50 -2.27 21.53
C HIS A 104 4.98 -3.62 21.06
N ARG A 105 4.69 -4.48 22.05
CA ARG A 105 4.12 -5.80 21.88
C ARG A 105 2.90 -5.72 20.96
N PHE A 106 3.12 -5.90 19.66
CA PHE A 106 2.11 -6.55 18.84
C PHE A 106 1.79 -7.83 19.60
N GLU A 107 0.53 -8.00 20.01
CA GLU A 107 0.12 -9.06 20.94
C GLU A 107 0.46 -10.46 20.41
N LYS A 108 0.79 -10.54 19.12
CA LYS A 108 1.40 -11.68 18.42
C LYS A 108 2.58 -11.16 17.60
N ARG A 109 3.53 -12.05 17.28
CA ARG A 109 4.83 -11.82 16.61
C ARG A 109 4.74 -11.24 15.18
N SER A 110 3.65 -10.57 14.83
CA SER A 110 3.43 -9.96 13.52
C SER A 110 3.76 -8.47 13.60
N TYR A 111 4.83 -8.06 12.93
CA TYR A 111 5.11 -6.66 12.69
C TYR A 111 4.34 -6.20 11.46
N PRO A 112 3.85 -4.94 11.42
CA PRO A 112 3.10 -4.45 10.29
C PRO A 112 3.99 -4.42 9.05
N SER A 113 3.51 -5.07 7.99
CA SER A 113 4.28 -5.41 6.80
C SER A 113 4.02 -4.47 5.62
N ARG A 114 3.19 -3.44 5.77
CA ARG A 114 2.90 -2.48 4.69
C ARG A 114 2.88 -1.03 5.17
N ILE A 115 3.52 -0.13 4.41
CA ILE A 115 3.33 1.32 4.55
C ILE A 115 2.16 1.75 3.65
N LEU A 116 1.07 2.22 4.27
CA LEU A 116 -0.08 2.76 3.55
C LEU A 116 0.19 4.18 3.02
N GLY A 117 0.92 4.98 3.79
CA GLY A 117 1.35 6.33 3.42
C GLY A 117 2.08 7.03 4.56
N CYS A 118 2.55 8.24 4.28
CA CYS A 118 3.21 9.13 5.23
C CYS A 118 2.69 10.55 5.01
N PHE A 119 2.19 11.20 6.06
CA PHE A 119 1.70 12.58 6.00
C PHE A 119 2.13 13.35 7.24
N ASN A 120 2.80 14.49 7.04
CA ASN A 120 3.39 15.31 8.11
C ASN A 120 4.20 14.46 9.12
N GLY A 121 5.02 13.53 8.60
CA GLY A 121 5.86 12.62 9.39
C GLY A 121 5.13 11.46 10.10
N ILE A 122 3.79 11.41 10.06
CA ILE A 122 3.02 10.28 10.58
C ILE A 122 2.91 9.21 9.50
N LEU A 123 3.44 8.03 9.81
CA LEU A 123 3.32 6.82 9.01
C LEU A 123 2.06 6.07 9.39
N CYS A 124 1.37 5.51 8.40
CA CYS A 124 0.32 4.54 8.61
C CYS A 124 0.79 3.17 8.15
N LEU A 125 0.81 2.22 9.08
CA LEU A 125 1.31 0.87 8.90
C LEU A 125 0.16 -0.14 9.03
N GLU A 126 0.14 -1.18 8.20
CA GLU A 126 -0.89 -2.23 8.21
C GLU A 126 -0.25 -3.62 8.31
N ASP A 127 -0.83 -4.47 9.16
CA ASP A 127 -0.55 -5.91 9.20
C ASP A 127 -1.45 -6.67 8.20
N ILE A 128 -0.83 -7.36 7.25
CA ILE A 128 -1.51 -8.08 6.17
C ILE A 128 -1.90 -9.54 6.53
N PHE A 129 -1.43 -10.08 7.66
CA PHE A 129 -1.51 -11.53 7.90
C PHE A 129 -2.57 -11.95 8.93
N GLU A 130 -2.81 -11.16 9.97
CA GLU A 130 -3.68 -11.62 11.06
C GLU A 130 -5.09 -11.01 11.04
N SER A 131 -5.20 -9.68 10.92
CA SER A 131 -6.43 -8.98 11.29
C SER A 131 -6.65 -7.64 10.58
N GLY A 132 -5.73 -7.22 9.69
CA GLY A 132 -5.80 -5.88 9.10
C GLY A 132 -5.58 -4.77 10.13
N ASN A 133 -4.88 -5.08 11.23
CA ASN A 133 -4.53 -4.10 12.26
C ASN A 133 -3.76 -2.94 11.63
N VAL A 134 -4.18 -1.72 11.97
CA VAL A 134 -3.55 -0.50 11.48
C VAL A 134 -2.93 0.24 12.67
N VAL A 135 -1.72 0.73 12.47
CA VAL A 135 -0.97 1.51 13.46
C VAL A 135 -0.52 2.81 12.82
N LEU A 136 -0.74 3.91 13.52
CA LEU A 136 -0.11 5.19 13.23
C LEU A 136 1.17 5.31 14.05
N TRP A 137 2.26 5.74 13.42
CA TRP A 137 3.54 5.92 14.08
C TRP A 137 4.24 7.18 13.57
N ASN A 138 4.70 8.04 14.48
CA ASN A 138 5.60 9.14 14.16
C ASN A 138 7.02 8.76 14.63
N PRO A 139 7.96 8.49 13.72
CA PRO A 139 9.32 8.11 14.10
C PRO A 139 10.11 9.19 14.84
N VAL A 140 9.76 10.46 14.67
CA VAL A 140 10.47 11.60 15.27
C VAL A 140 10.08 11.79 16.73
N THR A 141 8.79 11.69 17.03
CA THR A 141 8.26 11.81 18.40
C THR A 141 8.16 10.48 19.14
N ASP A 142 8.37 9.38 18.42
CA ASP A 142 8.18 8.01 18.85
C ASP A 142 6.76 7.72 19.38
N GLU A 143 5.78 8.51 18.94
CA GLU A 143 4.38 8.27 19.27
C GLU A 143 3.80 7.17 18.38
N LEU A 144 3.08 6.25 19.02
CA LEU A 144 2.41 5.13 18.36
C LEU A 144 0.96 5.04 18.83
N LYS A 145 0.05 4.79 17.88
CA LYS A 145 -1.37 4.54 18.15
C LYS A 145 -1.87 3.38 17.30
N SER A 146 -2.30 2.31 17.96
CA SER A 146 -3.09 1.26 17.32
C SER A 146 -4.51 1.75 17.11
N LEU A 147 -5.04 1.54 15.90
CA LEU A 147 -6.43 1.86 15.60
C LEU A 147 -7.36 0.80 16.21
N PRO A 148 -8.60 1.16 16.57
CA PRO A 148 -9.59 0.18 17.01
C PRO A 148 -9.83 -0.88 15.92
N PRO A 149 -10.27 -2.10 16.29
CA PRO A 149 -10.66 -3.13 15.33
C PRO A 149 -11.73 -2.64 14.36
N SER A 150 -11.80 -3.29 13.20
CA SER A 150 -12.85 -3.01 12.21
C SER A 150 -14.25 -3.08 12.84
N SER A 151 -15.11 -2.14 12.46
CA SER A 151 -16.53 -2.17 12.82
C SER A 151 -17.30 -3.25 12.04
N ILE A 152 -16.74 -3.66 10.89
CA ILE A 152 -17.26 -4.72 10.04
C ILE A 152 -16.86 -6.07 10.63
N LYS A 153 -17.85 -6.80 11.14
CA LYS A 153 -17.64 -8.14 11.71
C LYS A 153 -17.81 -9.22 10.64
N PRO A 154 -16.92 -10.23 10.60
CA PRO A 154 -17.14 -11.41 9.77
C PRO A 154 -18.45 -12.10 10.18
N LYS A 155 -19.17 -12.64 9.20
CA LYS A 155 -20.31 -13.54 9.48
C LYS A 155 -19.79 -14.81 10.16
N ALA A 156 -20.63 -15.45 10.98
CA ALA A 156 -20.26 -16.59 11.83
C ALA A 156 -19.63 -17.78 11.09
N ASP A 157 -19.88 -17.93 9.78
CA ASP A 157 -19.43 -19.06 8.96
C ASP A 157 -18.23 -18.73 8.05
N VAL A 158 -17.53 -17.61 8.27
CA VAL A 158 -16.45 -17.13 7.40
C VAL A 158 -15.09 -17.58 7.90
N SER A 159 -14.27 -18.14 7.00
CA SER A 159 -12.94 -18.66 7.32
C SER A 159 -11.83 -17.61 7.27
N ASN A 160 -11.94 -16.55 6.45
CA ASN A 160 -10.91 -15.50 6.31
C ASN A 160 -11.50 -14.13 5.94
N ALA A 161 -10.97 -13.06 6.53
CA ALA A 161 -11.22 -11.67 6.15
C ALA A 161 -10.02 -11.10 5.38
N PHE A 162 -10.30 -10.31 4.34
CA PHE A 162 -9.29 -9.67 3.51
C PHE A 162 -9.49 -8.16 3.54
N PHE A 163 -8.36 -7.46 3.66
CA PHE A 163 -8.32 -6.03 3.86
C PHE A 163 -7.53 -5.34 2.77
N SER A 164 -7.98 -4.16 2.39
CA SER A 164 -7.12 -3.16 1.76
C SER A 164 -7.44 -1.79 2.28
N SER A 165 -6.41 -1.03 2.60
CA SER A 165 -6.58 0.25 3.28
C SER A 165 -5.80 1.37 2.62
N GLY A 166 -6.43 2.52 2.41
CA GLY A 166 -5.79 3.77 2.02
C GLY A 166 -5.59 4.69 3.21
N PHE A 167 -4.53 5.49 3.20
CA PHE A 167 -4.27 6.50 4.24
C PHE A 167 -4.14 7.89 3.62
N GLY A 168 -4.73 8.90 4.25
CA GLY A 168 -4.64 10.28 3.81
C GLY A 168 -4.92 11.30 4.92
N PHE A 169 -4.66 12.57 4.59
CA PHE A 169 -4.94 13.70 5.45
C PHE A 169 -5.97 14.61 4.80
N ASP A 170 -7.08 14.83 5.49
CA ASP A 170 -8.12 15.78 5.11
C ASP A 170 -7.69 17.17 5.60
N ALA A 171 -7.15 17.98 4.68
CA ALA A 171 -6.70 19.33 4.95
C ALA A 171 -7.79 20.24 5.52
N ARG A 172 -9.04 20.06 5.07
CA ARG A 172 -10.17 20.93 5.41
C ARG A 172 -10.58 20.73 6.85
N SER A 173 -10.67 19.47 7.29
CA SER A 173 -10.97 19.16 8.68
C SER A 173 -9.72 19.09 9.55
N GLY A 174 -8.52 19.03 8.97
CA GLY A 174 -7.26 18.81 9.67
C GLY A 174 -7.18 17.42 10.31
N ASP A 175 -7.77 16.39 9.68
CA ASP A 175 -7.91 15.05 10.24
C ASP A 175 -7.13 14.01 9.43
N TYR A 176 -6.59 13.02 10.14
CA TYR A 176 -5.97 11.85 9.53
C TYR A 176 -7.02 10.76 9.38
N LYS A 177 -7.17 10.24 8.17
CA LYS A 177 -8.22 9.29 7.84
C LYS A 177 -7.63 8.02 7.23
N VAL A 178 -8.22 6.87 7.58
CA VAL A 178 -7.89 5.57 6.97
C VAL A 178 -9.15 5.03 6.34
N LEU A 179 -9.13 4.89 5.02
CA LEU A 179 -10.16 4.15 4.29
C LEU A 179 -9.80 2.67 4.37
N ARG A 180 -10.75 1.79 4.67
CA ARG A 180 -10.55 0.35 4.62
C ARG A 180 -11.68 -0.31 3.84
N SER A 181 -11.32 -1.18 2.92
CA SER A 181 -12.19 -2.16 2.28
C SER A 181 -12.03 -3.50 2.98
N VAL A 182 -13.15 -4.15 3.28
CA VAL A 182 -13.24 -5.47 3.89
C VAL A 182 -14.08 -6.37 3.01
N HIS A 183 -13.57 -7.56 2.71
CA HIS A 183 -14.37 -8.63 2.11
C HIS A 183 -14.02 -9.96 2.75
N HIS A 184 -14.96 -10.90 2.65
CA HIS A 184 -14.90 -12.18 3.32
C HIS A 184 -14.91 -13.29 2.30
N ARG A 185 -14.02 -14.27 2.46
CA ARG A 185 -14.06 -15.50 1.67
C ARG A 185 -14.68 -16.61 2.48
N TYR A 186 -15.67 -17.29 1.91
CA TYR A 186 -16.38 -18.39 2.55
C TYR A 186 -16.41 -19.60 1.63
N GLU A 187 -16.41 -20.79 2.23
CA GLU A 187 -16.58 -22.03 1.50
C GLU A 187 -18.07 -22.26 1.27
N THR A 188 -18.44 -22.52 0.02
CA THR A 188 -19.81 -22.82 -0.37
C THR A 188 -20.11 -24.30 -0.16
N TYR A 189 -21.40 -24.69 -0.11
CA TYR A 189 -21.83 -26.07 0.17
C TYR A 189 -21.25 -27.14 -0.78
N ASN A 190 -20.80 -26.74 -1.98
CA ASN A 190 -20.15 -27.59 -2.98
C ASN A 190 -18.62 -27.70 -2.80
N GLY A 191 -18.04 -27.13 -1.74
CA GLY A 191 -16.58 -27.09 -1.52
C GLY A 191 -15.83 -26.06 -2.38
N GLU A 192 -16.54 -25.17 -3.06
CA GLU A 192 -15.95 -24.03 -3.76
C GLU A 192 -15.78 -22.84 -2.80
N TYR A 193 -15.09 -21.79 -3.24
CA TYR A 193 -14.95 -20.56 -2.46
C TYR A 193 -15.69 -19.42 -3.16
N SER A 194 -16.43 -18.65 -2.38
CA SER A 194 -17.08 -17.41 -2.81
C SER A 194 -16.61 -16.25 -1.94
N GLU A 195 -16.74 -15.03 -2.47
CA GLU A 195 -16.39 -13.80 -1.79
C GLU A 195 -17.64 -12.97 -1.52
N SER A 196 -17.68 -12.29 -0.37
CA SER A 196 -18.75 -11.35 -0.04
C SER A 196 -18.56 -10.05 -0.83
N PRO A 197 -19.64 -9.26 -1.04
CA PRO A 197 -19.50 -7.87 -1.48
C PRO A 197 -18.50 -7.11 -0.62
N HIS A 198 -17.76 -6.19 -1.23
CA HIS A 198 -16.83 -5.33 -0.51
C HIS A 198 -17.59 -4.33 0.35
N GLN A 199 -17.23 -4.27 1.62
CA GLN A 199 -17.71 -3.26 2.55
C GLN A 199 -16.61 -2.25 2.82
N TYR A 200 -16.99 -1.00 3.07
CA TYR A 200 -16.03 0.08 3.26
C TYR A 200 -16.33 0.79 4.57
N GLU A 201 -15.26 1.10 5.29
CA GLU A 201 -15.29 1.92 6.49
C GLU A 201 -14.20 2.99 6.43
N LEU A 202 -14.46 4.11 7.07
CA LEU A 202 -13.54 5.23 7.18
C LEU A 202 -13.27 5.49 8.65
N TYR A 203 -12.00 5.43 9.03
CA TYR A 203 -11.52 5.85 10.33
C TYR A 203 -11.21 7.34 10.31
N SER A 204 -11.53 8.02 11.41
CA SER A 204 -11.12 9.38 11.71
C SER A 204 -10.24 9.37 12.97
N LEU A 205 -9.04 9.94 12.89
CA LEU A 205 -8.15 10.05 14.05
C LEU A 205 -8.75 10.97 15.10
N LYS A 206 -9.35 12.09 14.69
CA LYS A 206 -10.00 13.04 15.61
C LYS A 206 -11.12 12.42 16.43
N ASN A 207 -11.93 11.57 15.81
CA ASN A 207 -13.08 10.93 16.46
C ASN A 207 -12.74 9.55 17.05
N ASP A 208 -11.51 9.08 16.85
CA ASP A 208 -11.00 7.76 17.21
C ASP A 208 -11.97 6.60 16.91
N SER A 209 -12.63 6.65 15.76
CA SER A 209 -13.69 5.69 15.44
C SER A 209 -13.79 5.41 13.95
N TRP A 210 -14.20 4.17 13.66
CA TRP A 210 -14.62 3.74 12.34
C TRP A 210 -16.09 4.08 12.13
N ARG A 211 -16.44 4.46 10.90
CA ARG A 211 -17.82 4.50 10.44
C ARG A 211 -17.95 3.89 9.06
N PRO A 212 -19.09 3.26 8.73
CA PRO A 212 -19.32 2.75 7.39
C PRO A 212 -19.35 3.91 6.38
N ILE A 213 -18.87 3.64 5.17
CA ILE A 213 -19.04 4.52 4.02
C ILE A 213 -19.62 3.72 2.87
N LEU A 214 -20.55 4.31 2.14
CA LEU A 214 -21.14 3.68 0.97
C LEU A 214 -20.14 3.72 -0.17
N ASN A 215 -19.81 2.56 -0.73
CA ASN A 215 -19.09 2.49 -1.98
C ASN A 215 -20.09 2.35 -3.14
N PRO A 216 -20.03 3.22 -4.15
CA PRO A 216 -20.86 3.06 -5.34
C PRO A 216 -20.43 1.91 -6.27
N VAL A 217 -19.26 1.30 -6.06
CA VAL A 217 -18.64 0.34 -6.97
C VAL A 217 -18.61 -1.06 -6.32
N ASP A 218 -19.65 -1.87 -6.52
CA ASP A 218 -19.71 -3.27 -6.07
C ASP A 218 -18.81 -4.17 -6.93
N VAL A 219 -17.50 -3.97 -6.86
CA VAL A 219 -16.54 -4.70 -7.71
C VAL A 219 -15.33 -5.14 -6.86
N MET A 220 -14.63 -6.17 -7.32
CA MET A 220 -13.58 -6.87 -6.59
C MET A 220 -12.30 -6.03 -6.46
N PHE A 221 -11.86 -5.81 -5.22
CA PHE A 221 -10.57 -5.19 -4.92
C PHE A 221 -9.46 -6.23 -4.87
N THR A 222 -8.44 -6.09 -5.71
CA THR A 222 -7.25 -6.95 -5.62
C THR A 222 -6.19 -6.30 -4.72
N PRO A 223 -5.85 -6.89 -3.57
CA PRO A 223 -4.89 -6.32 -2.63
C PRO A 223 -3.46 -6.55 -3.10
N LEU A 224 -3.02 -5.77 -4.10
CA LEU A 224 -1.61 -5.79 -4.54
C LEU A 224 -0.75 -4.72 -3.86
N GLY A 225 -1.26 -3.99 -2.86
CA GLY A 225 -0.48 -2.94 -2.17
C GLY A 225 -0.07 -1.77 -3.09
N LEU A 226 -0.69 -1.69 -4.27
CA LEU A 226 -0.44 -0.69 -5.30
C LEU A 226 -1.27 0.55 -5.02
N GLN A 227 -0.90 1.26 -3.96
CA GLN A 227 -1.52 2.52 -3.61
C GLN A 227 -0.52 3.65 -3.51
N THR A 228 -0.97 4.82 -3.90
CA THR A 228 -0.20 6.05 -3.83
C THR A 228 -1.12 7.22 -3.52
N ASN A 229 -0.54 8.32 -3.06
CA ASN A 229 -1.25 9.53 -2.76
C ASN A 229 -0.79 10.65 -3.70
N VAL A 230 -1.73 11.36 -4.31
CA VAL A 230 -1.48 12.48 -5.22
C VAL A 230 -2.56 13.54 -4.97
N ASN A 231 -2.17 14.80 -4.76
CA ASN A 231 -3.07 15.94 -4.54
C ASN A 231 -4.18 15.71 -3.49
N GLY A 232 -3.88 15.00 -2.40
CA GLY A 232 -4.86 14.69 -1.34
C GLY A 232 -5.79 13.51 -1.66
N PHE A 233 -5.65 12.87 -2.82
CA PHE A 233 -6.39 11.67 -3.19
C PHE A 233 -5.51 10.44 -2.97
N CYS A 234 -6.10 9.38 -2.41
CA CYS A 234 -5.50 8.06 -2.42
C CYS A 234 -5.96 7.31 -3.67
N TYR A 235 -5.01 6.85 -4.48
CA TYR A 235 -5.25 6.03 -5.66
C TYR A 235 -4.86 4.58 -5.36
N MET A 236 -5.69 3.65 -5.81
CA MET A 236 -5.52 2.22 -5.62
C MET A 236 -5.85 1.49 -6.92
N ALA A 237 -5.00 0.52 -7.29
CA ALA A 237 -5.31 -0.39 -8.37
C ALA A 237 -6.49 -1.31 -8.03
N PHE A 238 -7.41 -1.50 -8.97
CA PHE A 238 -8.65 -2.22 -8.75
C PHE A 238 -9.08 -2.96 -10.01
N GLY A 239 -8.90 -4.28 -10.08
CA GLY A 239 -9.18 -5.06 -11.28
C GLY A 239 -8.48 -4.49 -12.51
N SER A 240 -9.26 -4.01 -13.49
CA SER A 240 -8.79 -3.35 -14.71
C SER A 240 -8.85 -1.81 -14.67
N GLU A 241 -9.01 -1.22 -13.49
CA GLU A 241 -9.24 0.21 -13.26
C GLU A 241 -8.33 0.73 -12.12
N VAL A 242 -8.31 2.06 -11.97
CA VAL A 242 -7.74 2.72 -10.79
C VAL A 242 -8.87 3.44 -10.07
N LEU A 243 -9.03 3.14 -8.79
CA LEU A 243 -9.96 3.84 -7.90
C LEU A 243 -9.21 4.97 -7.19
N SER A 244 -9.79 6.17 -7.13
CA SER A 244 -9.34 7.22 -6.24
C SER A 244 -10.35 7.46 -5.13
N PHE A 245 -9.87 7.90 -3.97
CA PHE A 245 -10.69 8.39 -2.87
C PHE A 245 -10.19 9.76 -2.44
N ASP A 246 -11.09 10.75 -2.42
CA ASP A 246 -10.87 12.07 -1.83
C ASP A 246 -11.16 11.99 -0.33
N PHE A 247 -10.19 12.26 0.55
CA PHE A 247 -10.43 12.22 1.99
C PHE A 247 -11.18 13.44 2.52
N ALA A 248 -11.16 14.57 1.82
CA ALA A 248 -11.84 15.80 2.21
C ALA A 248 -13.32 15.79 1.82
N ASP A 249 -13.62 15.37 0.59
CA ASP A 249 -14.99 15.27 0.11
C ASP A 249 -15.59 13.87 0.27
N GLU A 250 -14.77 12.87 0.59
CA GLU A 250 -15.17 11.47 0.84
C GLU A 250 -15.85 10.82 -0.36
N VAL A 251 -15.34 11.14 -1.56
CA VAL A 251 -15.88 10.71 -2.84
C VAL A 251 -14.92 9.75 -3.54
N PHE A 252 -15.49 8.67 -4.09
CA PHE A 252 -14.80 7.75 -4.97
C PHE A 252 -14.83 8.23 -6.43
N SER A 253 -13.75 8.01 -7.18
CA SER A 253 -13.73 8.18 -8.63
C SER A 253 -12.98 7.03 -9.31
N VAL A 254 -13.40 6.67 -10.52
CA VAL A 254 -12.84 5.55 -11.27
C VAL A 254 -12.11 6.08 -12.50
N PHE A 255 -10.93 5.53 -12.75
CA PHE A 255 -10.07 5.86 -13.87
C PHE A 255 -9.79 4.59 -14.67
N PRO A 256 -9.75 4.66 -16.01
CA PRO A 256 -9.30 3.54 -16.81
C PRO A 256 -7.82 3.26 -16.51
N LEU A 257 -7.37 2.02 -16.64
CA LEU A 257 -5.92 1.73 -16.71
C LEU A 257 -5.35 2.13 -18.08
N PRO A 258 -4.03 2.41 -18.17
CA PRO A 258 -3.36 2.45 -19.46
C PRO A 258 -3.37 1.04 -20.10
N PRO A 259 -2.90 0.87 -21.36
CA PRO A 259 -2.70 -0.44 -21.94
C PRO A 259 -1.47 -1.12 -21.31
N VAL A 260 -1.60 -1.45 -20.03
CA VAL A 260 -0.60 -2.11 -19.18
C VAL A 260 -0.91 -3.59 -19.07
N THR A 261 0.08 -4.35 -18.65
CA THR A 261 -0.09 -5.78 -18.38
C THR A 261 -0.61 -6.02 -16.95
N LEU A 262 -0.58 -7.28 -16.50
CA LEU A 262 -1.03 -7.68 -15.17
C LEU A 262 -0.12 -7.20 -14.02
N VAL A 263 1.10 -6.72 -14.31
CA VAL A 263 2.11 -6.41 -13.30
C VAL A 263 2.59 -4.97 -13.44
N PHE A 264 2.13 -4.10 -12.54
CA PHE A 264 2.45 -2.68 -12.59
C PHE A 264 2.59 -2.07 -11.18
N PHE A 265 3.17 -0.89 -11.10
CA PHE A 265 3.36 -0.12 -9.88
C PHE A 265 2.71 1.25 -9.99
N LEU A 266 1.87 1.59 -9.02
CA LEU A 266 1.18 2.89 -8.95
C LEU A 266 1.99 3.87 -8.11
N CYS A 267 2.28 5.05 -8.66
CA CYS A 267 3.08 6.06 -7.96
C CYS A 267 2.65 7.49 -8.27
N GLY A 268 2.79 8.36 -7.27
CA GLY A 268 2.66 9.79 -7.39
C GLY A 268 4.02 10.45 -7.52
N ILE A 269 4.15 11.35 -8.48
CA ILE A 269 5.36 12.16 -8.69
C ILE A 269 5.07 13.61 -8.28
N ASP A 270 5.99 14.20 -7.52
CA ASP A 270 5.97 15.58 -7.05
C ASP A 270 4.65 15.97 -6.34
N GLY A 271 3.97 14.98 -5.74
CA GLY A 271 2.64 15.15 -5.14
C GLY A 271 1.51 15.50 -6.11
N SER A 272 1.79 15.65 -7.41
CA SER A 272 0.91 16.35 -8.36
C SER A 272 0.43 15.52 -9.54
N THR A 273 1.15 14.45 -9.89
CA THR A 273 0.88 13.67 -11.10
C THR A 273 0.90 12.18 -10.84
N LEU A 274 -0.19 11.52 -11.24
CA LEU A 274 -0.35 10.07 -11.11
C LEU A 274 0.39 9.35 -12.25
N HIS A 275 1.16 8.33 -11.88
CA HIS A 275 1.94 7.51 -12.78
C HIS A 275 1.73 6.02 -12.52
N ILE A 276 1.92 5.23 -13.57
CA ILE A 276 1.98 3.78 -13.52
C ILE A 276 3.27 3.32 -14.19
N ILE A 277 3.98 2.41 -13.56
CA ILE A 277 5.12 1.71 -14.16
C ILE A 277 4.69 0.29 -14.43
N ASP A 278 4.47 -0.07 -15.69
CA ASP A 278 4.25 -1.45 -16.12
C ASP A 278 5.61 -2.13 -16.23
N TYR A 279 5.79 -3.31 -15.61
CA TYR A 279 7.10 -3.98 -15.58
C TYR A 279 6.97 -5.46 -15.92
N ASN A 280 7.32 -5.77 -17.16
CA ASN A 280 7.10 -7.06 -17.80
C ASN A 280 8.34 -7.93 -17.78
N ALA A 281 8.19 -9.17 -17.34
CA ALA A 281 9.23 -10.17 -17.45
C ALA A 281 9.46 -10.55 -18.93
N LEU A 282 10.72 -10.49 -19.33
CA LEU A 282 11.26 -11.02 -20.57
C LEU A 282 12.13 -12.25 -20.26
N PRO A 283 12.57 -13.03 -21.26
CA PRO A 283 13.49 -14.15 -21.03
C PRO A 283 14.79 -13.71 -20.34
N MET A 284 15.45 -14.64 -19.65
CA MET A 284 16.80 -14.46 -19.08
C MET A 284 16.88 -13.35 -18.01
N ASP A 285 15.92 -13.28 -17.09
CA ASP A 285 15.89 -12.32 -15.96
C ASP A 285 15.93 -10.84 -16.39
N ILE A 286 15.51 -10.56 -17.61
CA ILE A 286 15.34 -9.22 -18.16
C ILE A 286 13.90 -8.77 -17.89
N LYS A 287 13.70 -7.49 -17.58
CA LYS A 287 12.38 -6.86 -17.50
C LYS A 287 12.31 -5.59 -18.33
N ARG A 288 11.17 -5.38 -19.01
CA ARG A 288 10.83 -4.13 -19.68
C ARG A 288 9.95 -3.29 -18.76
N PHE A 289 10.31 -2.02 -18.61
CA PHE A 289 9.59 -1.04 -17.82
C PHE A 289 9.00 0.02 -18.75
N ASP A 290 7.69 0.25 -18.66
CA ASP A 290 6.98 1.29 -19.40
C ASP A 290 6.33 2.25 -18.40
N ILE A 291 6.71 3.54 -18.44
CA ILE A 291 6.18 4.57 -17.55
C ILE A 291 5.02 5.29 -18.25
N TRP A 292 3.87 5.30 -17.59
CA TRP A 292 2.65 5.97 -18.00
C TRP A 292 2.33 7.12 -17.04
N SER A 293 1.88 8.24 -17.58
CA SER A 293 1.50 9.45 -16.84
C SER A 293 0.05 9.82 -17.14
N TRP A 294 -0.74 10.10 -16.11
CA TRP A 294 -2.12 10.54 -16.26
C TRP A 294 -2.16 12.02 -16.69
N LYS A 295 -2.82 12.31 -17.81
CA LYS A 295 -3.03 13.67 -18.32
C LYS A 295 -4.43 14.12 -17.96
N SER A 296 -4.57 14.84 -16.85
CA SER A 296 -5.87 15.29 -16.33
C SER A 296 -6.66 16.16 -17.31
N SER A 297 -5.98 17.03 -18.07
CA SER A 297 -6.59 17.89 -19.10
C SER A 297 -7.16 17.13 -20.30
N GLU A 298 -6.60 15.97 -20.60
CA GLU A 298 -6.99 15.13 -21.75
C GLU A 298 -7.77 13.88 -21.33
N TRP A 299 -7.92 13.67 -20.03
CA TRP A 299 -8.55 12.51 -19.42
C TRP A 299 -8.04 11.17 -19.97
N ARG A 300 -6.71 11.05 -20.13
CA ARG A 300 -6.09 9.85 -20.70
C ARG A 300 -4.69 9.59 -20.13
N TRP A 301 -4.25 8.35 -20.27
CA TRP A 301 -2.86 7.98 -20.05
C TRP A 301 -1.99 8.30 -21.26
N SER A 302 -0.74 8.65 -21.01
CA SER A 302 0.29 8.83 -22.03
C SER A 302 1.57 8.11 -21.58
N LYS A 303 2.18 7.31 -22.46
CA LYS A 303 3.48 6.69 -22.19
C LYS A 303 4.55 7.77 -22.28
N VAL A 304 5.29 7.97 -21.20
CA VAL A 304 6.31 9.02 -21.07
C VAL A 304 7.74 8.50 -21.16
N ASP A 305 7.96 7.22 -20.85
CA ASP A 305 9.28 6.61 -20.97
C ASP A 305 9.20 5.07 -21.10
N SER A 306 10.27 4.45 -21.58
CA SER A 306 10.44 3.00 -21.68
C SER A 306 11.89 2.58 -21.63
N PHE A 307 12.21 1.54 -20.85
CA PHE A 307 13.56 1.00 -20.75
C PHE A 307 13.55 -0.50 -20.41
N VAL A 308 14.71 -1.13 -20.51
CA VAL A 308 14.90 -2.56 -20.24
C VAL A 308 16.09 -2.72 -19.31
N LEU A 309 15.94 -3.54 -18.27
CA LEU A 309 17.00 -3.84 -17.31
C LEU A 309 17.07 -5.34 -17.05
N GLU A 310 18.26 -5.83 -16.74
CA GLU A 310 18.52 -7.20 -16.29
C GLU A 310 18.74 -7.21 -14.78
N GLY A 311 18.34 -8.28 -14.09
CA GLY A 311 18.61 -8.47 -12.67
C GLY A 311 17.77 -7.60 -11.73
N VAL A 312 16.78 -6.89 -12.25
CA VAL A 312 15.84 -6.06 -11.50
C VAL A 312 14.49 -6.77 -11.35
N ASP A 313 13.96 -6.77 -10.13
CA ASP A 313 12.65 -7.36 -9.85
C ASP A 313 11.51 -6.36 -10.07
N ARG A 314 11.50 -5.24 -9.36
CA ARG A 314 10.34 -4.34 -9.38
C ARG A 314 10.70 -2.89 -9.07
N PRO A 315 9.88 -1.93 -9.48
CA PRO A 315 10.00 -0.57 -9.02
C PRO A 315 9.54 -0.40 -7.57
N LEU A 316 10.14 0.58 -6.91
CA LEU A 316 9.83 0.96 -5.53
C LEU A 316 9.33 2.41 -5.42
N TYR A 317 9.85 3.32 -6.25
CA TYR A 317 9.46 4.74 -6.24
C TYR A 317 9.99 5.49 -7.47
N LEU A 318 9.21 6.45 -8.00
CA LEU A 318 9.71 7.46 -8.94
C LEU A 318 9.97 8.76 -8.19
N TRP A 319 11.21 9.23 -8.24
CA TRP A 319 11.62 10.47 -7.61
C TRP A 319 11.88 11.52 -8.68
N GLY A 320 11.15 12.63 -8.60
CA GLY A 320 11.10 13.59 -9.71
C GLY A 320 10.65 12.91 -11.02
N ARG A 321 11.19 13.39 -12.15
CA ARG A 321 10.88 12.84 -13.49
C ARG A 321 12.03 12.05 -14.10
N ASP A 322 13.12 11.88 -13.37
CA ASP A 322 14.39 11.41 -13.93
C ASP A 322 15.10 10.36 -13.06
N LYS A 323 14.49 9.92 -11.94
CA LYS A 323 15.05 8.88 -11.07
C LYS A 323 14.00 7.83 -10.73
N CYS A 324 14.41 6.57 -10.76
CA CYS A 324 13.58 5.43 -10.40
C CYS A 324 14.33 4.55 -9.41
N PHE A 325 13.75 4.35 -8.24
CA PHE A 325 14.23 3.37 -7.27
C PHE A 325 13.65 2.00 -7.61
N LEU A 326 14.52 1.00 -7.61
CA LEU A 326 14.22 -0.36 -8.04
C LEU A 326 14.75 -1.37 -7.02
N GLU A 327 14.06 -2.48 -6.85
CA GLU A 327 14.55 -3.65 -6.11
C GLU A 327 15.16 -4.65 -7.10
N GLY A 328 16.37 -5.12 -6.83
CA GLY A 328 17.03 -6.19 -7.58
C GLY A 328 16.47 -7.57 -7.24
N ASN A 329 16.74 -8.56 -8.09
CA ASN A 329 16.38 -9.97 -7.83
C ASN A 329 17.05 -10.54 -6.56
N ASN A 330 18.12 -9.90 -6.11
CA ASN A 330 18.84 -10.22 -4.88
C ASN A 330 18.36 -9.39 -3.67
N HIS A 331 17.26 -8.63 -3.79
CA HIS A 331 16.75 -7.68 -2.80
C HIS A 331 17.65 -6.45 -2.54
N GLU A 332 18.61 -6.16 -3.42
CA GLU A 332 19.39 -4.93 -3.33
C GLU A 332 18.63 -3.74 -3.88
N LEU A 333 18.73 -2.60 -3.20
CA LEU A 333 18.16 -1.34 -3.64
C LEU A 333 19.05 -0.72 -4.73
N PHE A 334 18.44 -0.35 -5.86
CA PHE A 334 19.08 0.34 -6.97
C PHE A 334 18.45 1.72 -7.20
N LEU A 335 19.29 2.65 -7.69
CA LEU A 335 18.87 3.92 -8.25
C LEU A 335 19.15 3.92 -9.75
N PHE A 336 18.09 4.05 -10.54
CA PHE A 336 18.16 4.16 -11.99
C PHE A 336 17.92 5.61 -12.43
N ASP A 337 18.85 6.14 -13.22
CA ASP A 337 18.72 7.47 -13.84
C ASP A 337 18.04 7.34 -15.20
N LEU A 338 16.83 7.89 -15.34
CA LEU A 338 16.05 7.82 -16.58
C LEU A 338 16.68 8.66 -17.70
N THR A 339 17.53 9.65 -17.38
CA THR A 339 18.18 10.50 -18.39
C THR A 339 19.45 9.85 -18.90
N THR A 340 20.34 9.41 -18.01
CA THR A 340 21.64 8.82 -18.39
C THR A 340 21.55 7.33 -18.68
N ARG A 341 20.46 6.67 -18.25
CA ARG A 341 20.25 5.21 -18.30
C ARG A 341 21.27 4.43 -17.47
N GLU A 342 21.86 5.08 -16.47
CA GLU A 342 22.76 4.44 -15.52
C GLU A 342 21.98 3.78 -14.37
N LEU A 343 22.32 2.52 -14.06
CA LEU A 343 21.83 1.79 -12.89
C LEU A 343 22.93 1.74 -11.84
N LYS A 344 22.65 2.22 -10.62
CA LYS A 344 23.61 2.27 -9.51
C LYS A 344 23.11 1.48 -8.30
N PRO A 345 23.88 0.52 -7.77
CA PRO A 345 23.56 -0.12 -6.50
C PRO A 345 23.70 0.88 -5.35
N MET A 346 22.79 0.82 -4.38
CA MET A 346 22.81 1.65 -3.18
C MET A 346 23.51 0.95 -1.99
N GLY A 347 23.88 -0.33 -2.14
CA GLY A 347 24.52 -1.11 -1.08
C GLY A 347 23.60 -1.48 0.09
N ILE A 348 22.28 -1.32 -0.07
CA ILE A 348 21.27 -1.71 0.91
C ILE A 348 20.56 -2.95 0.37
N LYS A 349 20.59 -4.04 1.13
CA LYS A 349 20.03 -5.33 0.70
C LYS A 349 18.99 -5.82 1.69
N ASP A 350 17.74 -5.88 1.26
CA ASP A 350 16.62 -6.39 2.05
C ASP A 350 16.74 -7.90 2.29
N TYR A 351 16.18 -8.38 3.40
CA TYR A 351 16.09 -9.82 3.65
C TYR A 351 14.77 -10.37 3.09
N PRO A 352 14.78 -11.40 2.23
CA PRO A 352 13.56 -12.03 1.76
C PRO A 352 12.79 -12.63 2.93
N VAL A 353 11.55 -12.17 3.17
CA VAL A 353 10.68 -12.87 4.10
C VAL A 353 10.30 -14.20 3.44
N GLY A 354 10.43 -15.32 4.17
CA GLY A 354 10.16 -16.68 3.67
C GLY A 354 8.70 -16.98 3.27
N HIS A 355 7.83 -15.96 3.21
CA HIS A 355 6.42 -16.11 2.87
C HIS A 355 6.13 -15.68 1.43
N PRO A 356 5.40 -16.46 0.61
CA PRO A 356 5.10 -16.16 -0.80
C PRO A 356 4.17 -14.95 -1.05
N ARG A 357 3.97 -14.05 -0.08
CA ARG A 357 3.26 -12.76 -0.26
C ARG A 357 4.13 -11.55 0.10
N SER A 358 5.41 -11.78 0.42
CA SER A 358 6.32 -10.78 0.97
C SER A 358 6.98 -9.85 -0.05
N PHE A 359 6.87 -10.17 -1.34
CA PHE A 359 7.46 -9.38 -2.42
C PHE A 359 6.75 -8.02 -2.67
N LEU A 360 5.71 -7.67 -1.91
CA LEU A 360 5.01 -6.37 -2.02
C LEU A 360 5.35 -5.42 -0.87
N GLU A 361 6.31 -5.79 -0.04
CA GLU A 361 6.43 -5.23 1.29
C GLU A 361 7.44 -4.07 1.37
N SER A 362 8.56 -4.15 0.67
CA SER A 362 9.53 -3.04 0.62
C SER A 362 8.94 -1.91 -0.20
N LYS A 363 8.86 -0.72 0.41
CA LYS A 363 8.26 0.47 -0.17
C LYS A 363 9.08 1.68 0.23
N LEU A 364 9.20 2.61 -0.70
CA LEU A 364 9.72 3.95 -0.49
C LEU A 364 8.55 4.93 -0.48
N VAL A 365 8.53 5.83 0.50
CA VAL A 365 7.52 6.89 0.59
C VAL A 365 8.19 8.24 0.82
N PRO A 366 7.60 9.35 0.34
CA PRO A 366 7.97 10.69 0.77
C PRO A 366 8.00 10.81 2.28
N PHE A 367 9.01 11.49 2.81
CA PHE A 367 9.17 11.64 4.25
C PHE A 367 9.69 13.01 4.62
N VAL A 368 8.99 13.62 5.58
CA VAL A 368 9.39 14.85 6.24
C VAL A 368 9.42 14.58 7.74
N GLU A 369 10.49 15.01 8.40
CA GLU A 369 10.55 14.95 9.84
C GLU A 369 9.60 16.00 10.43
N SER A 370 8.78 15.58 11.38
CA SER A 370 7.71 16.41 11.92
C SER A 370 7.43 16.03 13.37
N THR A 371 7.16 17.04 14.18
CA THR A 371 6.84 16.87 15.60
C THR A 371 5.34 16.82 15.86
N VAL A 372 4.50 16.60 14.83
CA VAL A 372 3.04 16.45 14.98
C VAL A 372 2.74 15.29 15.93
N SER A 373 2.01 15.57 17.01
CA SER A 373 1.58 14.59 18.00
C SER A 373 0.33 13.87 17.53
N ILE A 374 0.37 12.53 17.45
CA ILE A 374 -0.78 11.67 17.20
C ILE A 374 -1.78 11.76 18.35
N LYS A 375 -1.28 11.83 19.60
CA LYS A 375 -2.12 11.87 20.81
C LYS A 375 -2.96 13.14 20.91
N GLU A 376 -2.40 14.28 20.51
CA GLU A 376 -3.14 15.55 20.50
C GLU A 376 -4.23 15.55 19.42
N GLN A 377 -3.95 14.97 18.25
CA GLN A 377 -4.94 14.86 17.17
C GLN A 377 -6.16 14.03 17.59
N SER A 378 -5.98 12.97 18.39
CA SER A 378 -7.10 12.13 18.86
C SER A 378 -7.93 12.75 19.98
N LYS A 379 -7.42 13.74 20.71
CA LYS A 379 -8.16 14.38 21.84
C LYS A 379 -9.17 15.44 21.41
N VAL A 380 -9.06 15.94 20.18
CA VAL A 380 -9.96 17.00 19.69
C VAL A 380 -11.42 16.52 19.61
N GLY A 381 -11.66 15.23 19.40
CA GLY A 381 -13.01 14.65 19.42
C GLY A 381 -13.64 14.54 20.82
N GLU A 382 -12.84 14.25 21.86
CA GLU A 382 -13.34 14.04 23.23
C GLU A 382 -13.99 15.31 23.82
N LEU A 383 -13.42 16.49 23.51
CA LEU A 383 -13.95 17.78 23.96
C LEU A 383 -15.31 18.15 23.33
N HIS A 384 -15.64 17.58 22.16
CA HIS A 384 -16.93 17.83 21.52
C HIS A 384 -18.04 16.89 22.01
N THR A 385 -17.71 15.70 22.49
CA THR A 385 -18.70 14.77 23.08
C THR A 385 -19.15 15.21 24.47
N GLU A 386 -18.28 15.81 25.28
CA GLU A 386 -18.63 16.30 26.63
C GLU A 386 -19.63 17.48 26.63
N VAL A 387 -19.76 18.20 25.52
CA VAL A 387 -20.67 19.37 25.41
C VAL A 387 -22.11 18.97 25.09
N PHE A 388 -22.35 17.74 24.63
CA PHE A 388 -23.70 17.24 24.31
C PHE A 388 -24.33 16.34 25.39
N GLU A 389 -23.63 16.09 26.51
CA GLU A 389 -24.15 15.31 27.65
C GLU A 389 -24.48 16.17 28.89
N ARG A 390 -24.89 17.44 28.73
CA ARG A 390 -25.42 18.25 29.84
C ARG A 390 -26.80 18.84 29.57
#